data_AF-A0A9P8C640-F1
#
_entry.id   AF-A0A9P8C640-F1
#
_cell.length_a   1.000
_cell.length_b   1.000
_cell.length_c   1.000
_cell.angle_alpha   90.00
_cell.angle_beta   90.00
_cell.angle_gamma   90.00
#
_symmetry.space_group_name_H-M   'P 1'
#
loop_
_entity.id
_entity.type
_entity.pdbx_description
1 polymer ?
#
loop_
_entity_poly.entity_id
_entity_poly.type
_entity_poly.pdbx_seq_one_letter_code
_entity_poly.pdbx_strand_id
1 'polypeptide(L)'
;MLDKERQTHRNTRHQFETFQKTTHHTTRTLTQQEARVLELETSRQQDRRKITLLENNFKDQMNERNTLLLAMWNRLSALCGSDWVHNNSLINGRALPSLEAVSTMLPGFSKNLLAAVKTIEGLIGDFKTRVRGVEKDLWKEYQTLETNLEVRSKRLDRLETMARSAVPGPNDDSRAEITKLKDINRTLKSEVTSLRAALEVRAGAYSDTSPSPFIPTGPRPKVADKSRTSTMTRTSSSTTEKTLKSRGGSAAASTNGTPTKSNTEHRLNDDTYTPDLRWQIRLQELEYKLKAEREARKTDRSSARQRLQEASRENAELAAEVERNKVRGQMGR
;
A
#
# COMPACT_ATOMS: atom_id res chain seq x y z
N MET A 1 67.86 -72.29 72.64
CA MET A 1 66.48 -71.90 72.23
C MET A 1 66.35 -70.38 72.05
N LEU A 2 66.72 -69.57 73.03
CA LEU A 2 66.58 -68.10 73.03
C LEU A 2 67.04 -67.39 71.74
N ASP A 3 68.14 -67.81 71.09
CA ASP A 3 68.61 -67.13 69.86
C ASP A 3 67.69 -67.36 68.66
N LYS A 4 67.04 -68.54 68.57
CA LYS A 4 66.05 -68.84 67.53
C LYS A 4 64.82 -67.94 67.68
N GLU A 5 64.39 -67.75 68.93
CA GLU A 5 63.27 -66.88 69.31
C GLU A 5 63.57 -65.39 69.07
N ARG A 6 64.77 -64.93 69.44
CA ARG A 6 65.26 -63.58 69.10
C ARG A 6 65.32 -63.35 67.59
N GLN A 7 65.75 -64.34 66.82
CA GLN A 7 65.79 -64.24 65.36
C GLN A 7 64.38 -64.21 64.74
N THR A 8 63.42 -65.00 65.25
CA THR A 8 62.02 -64.91 64.81
C THR A 8 61.38 -63.57 65.15
N HIS A 9 61.66 -62.98 66.31
CA HIS A 9 61.18 -61.63 66.64
C HIS A 9 61.76 -60.55 65.73
N ARG A 10 63.06 -60.61 65.39
CA ARG A 10 63.67 -59.71 64.39
C ARG A 10 63.01 -59.84 63.02
N ASN A 11 62.81 -61.07 62.55
CA ASN A 11 62.16 -61.32 61.26
C ASN A 11 60.71 -60.79 61.25
N THR A 12 59.93 -61.06 62.29
CA THR A 12 58.54 -60.57 62.42
C THR A 12 58.48 -59.05 62.44
N ARG A 13 59.38 -58.41 63.21
CA ARG A 13 59.50 -56.94 63.23
C ARG A 13 59.86 -56.37 61.87
N HIS A 14 60.84 -56.96 61.18
CA HIS A 14 61.23 -56.50 59.84
C HIS A 14 60.09 -56.68 58.83
N GLN A 15 59.37 -57.81 58.87
CA GLN A 15 58.18 -58.02 58.03
C GLN A 15 57.09 -56.97 58.31
N PHE A 16 56.85 -56.64 59.59
CA PHE A 16 55.91 -55.59 59.98
C PHE A 16 56.34 -54.20 59.48
N GLU A 17 57.59 -53.81 59.68
CA GLU A 17 58.12 -52.53 59.19
C GLU A 17 58.09 -52.44 57.65
N THR A 18 58.36 -53.53 56.94
CA THR A 18 58.23 -53.60 55.48
C THR A 18 56.76 -53.50 55.04
N PHE A 19 55.86 -54.24 55.69
CA PHE A 19 54.42 -54.18 55.41
C PHE A 19 53.85 -52.77 55.66
N GLN A 20 54.25 -52.11 56.74
CA GLN A 20 53.84 -50.74 57.05
C GLN A 20 54.33 -49.74 55.98
N LYS A 21 55.60 -49.83 55.57
CA LYS A 21 56.16 -49.00 54.49
C LYS A 21 55.44 -49.22 53.16
N THR A 22 55.22 -50.48 52.78
CA THR A 22 54.49 -50.85 51.55
C THR A 22 53.04 -50.34 51.59
N THR A 23 52.36 -50.47 52.74
CA THR A 23 50.99 -49.99 52.93
C THR A 23 50.92 -48.47 52.77
N HIS A 24 51.77 -47.70 53.47
CA HIS A 24 51.81 -46.25 53.34
C HIS A 24 52.16 -45.77 51.92
N HIS A 25 53.07 -46.46 51.23
CA HIS A 25 53.38 -46.18 49.83
C HIS A 25 52.19 -46.46 48.91
N THR A 26 51.49 -47.57 49.11
CA THR A 26 50.29 -47.95 48.35
C THR A 26 49.16 -46.95 48.58
N THR A 27 48.88 -46.55 49.83
CA THR A 27 47.89 -45.52 50.15
C THR A 27 48.22 -44.19 49.46
N ARG A 28 49.47 -43.72 49.56
CA ARG A 28 49.89 -42.46 48.92
C ARG A 28 49.73 -42.51 47.39
N THR A 29 50.12 -43.62 46.77
CA THR A 29 49.97 -43.83 45.33
C THR A 29 48.50 -43.90 44.93
N LEU A 30 47.65 -44.60 45.70
CA LEU A 30 46.20 -44.67 45.47
C LEU A 30 45.57 -43.28 45.49
N THR A 31 45.80 -42.49 46.55
CA THR A 31 45.27 -41.11 46.65
C THR A 31 45.75 -40.21 45.52
N GLN A 32 46.99 -40.40 45.03
CA GLN A 32 47.49 -39.66 43.86
C GLN A 32 46.78 -40.07 42.55
N GLN A 33 46.47 -41.36 42.37
CA GLN A 33 45.69 -41.81 41.21
C GLN A 33 44.24 -41.36 41.30
N GLU A 34 43.60 -41.42 42.48
CA GLU A 34 42.24 -40.92 42.73
C GLU A 34 42.12 -39.43 42.39
N ALA A 35 43.08 -38.60 42.84
CA ALA A 35 43.13 -37.18 42.50
C ALA A 35 43.26 -36.95 40.98
N ARG A 36 44.11 -37.72 40.30
CA ARG A 36 44.29 -37.64 38.83
C ARG A 36 43.05 -38.09 38.07
N VAL A 37 42.35 -39.13 38.53
CA VAL A 37 41.08 -39.59 37.97
C VAL A 37 40.02 -38.48 38.11
N LEU A 38 39.89 -37.89 39.29
CA LEU A 38 38.95 -36.79 39.55
C LEU A 38 39.21 -35.57 38.64
N GLU A 39 40.48 -35.21 38.43
CA GLU A 39 40.88 -34.12 37.52
C GLU A 39 40.48 -34.42 36.06
N LEU A 40 40.79 -35.62 35.58
CA LEU A 40 40.44 -36.06 34.22
C LEU A 40 38.92 -36.17 34.01
N GLU A 41 38.18 -36.67 34.99
CA GLU A 41 36.71 -36.71 34.95
C GLU A 41 36.11 -35.31 34.92
N THR A 42 36.65 -34.39 35.72
CA THR A 42 36.22 -32.99 35.76
C THR A 42 36.49 -32.29 34.41
N SER A 43 37.70 -32.45 33.86
CA SER A 43 38.08 -31.92 32.54
C SER A 43 37.16 -32.48 31.44
N ARG A 44 36.98 -33.81 31.37
CA ARG A 44 36.08 -34.47 30.41
C ARG A 44 34.63 -33.97 30.54
N GLN A 45 34.15 -33.71 31.76
CA GLN A 45 32.80 -33.20 31.99
C GLN A 45 32.65 -31.74 31.56
N GLN A 46 33.70 -30.92 31.71
CA GLN A 46 33.75 -29.55 31.19
C GLN A 46 33.72 -29.55 29.65
N ASP A 47 34.54 -30.38 29.00
CA ASP A 47 34.56 -30.49 27.54
C ASP A 47 33.22 -30.99 26.98
N ARG A 48 32.58 -31.98 27.63
CA ARG A 48 31.24 -32.44 27.21
C ARG A 48 30.19 -31.33 27.28
N ARG A 49 30.24 -30.48 28.32
CA ARG A 49 29.37 -29.28 28.41
C ARG A 49 29.69 -28.27 27.30
N LYS A 50 30.97 -28.02 27.03
CA LYS A 50 31.43 -27.08 25.99
C LYS A 50 31.01 -27.53 24.59
N ILE A 51 31.15 -28.82 24.26
CA ILE A 51 30.67 -29.42 23.00
C ILE A 51 29.15 -29.27 22.89
N THR A 52 28.39 -29.64 23.93
CA THR A 52 26.92 -29.51 23.94
C THR A 52 26.48 -28.05 23.71
N LEU A 53 27.16 -27.08 24.33
CA LEU A 53 26.88 -25.66 24.15
C LEU A 53 27.16 -25.19 22.71
N LEU A 54 28.30 -25.60 22.13
CA LEU A 54 28.66 -25.27 20.75
C LEU A 54 27.69 -25.91 19.75
N GLU A 55 27.30 -27.17 19.94
CA GLU A 55 26.30 -27.83 19.11
C GLU A 55 24.96 -27.12 19.13
N ASN A 56 24.49 -26.67 20.30
CA ASN A 56 23.24 -25.91 20.41
C ASN A 56 23.37 -24.56 19.70
N ASN A 57 24.43 -23.80 19.95
CA ASN A 57 24.70 -22.54 19.24
C ASN A 57 24.72 -22.70 17.71
N PHE A 58 25.33 -23.78 17.19
CA PHE A 58 25.32 -24.03 15.74
C PHE A 58 23.94 -24.45 15.21
N LYS A 59 23.16 -25.23 15.97
CA LYS A 59 21.77 -25.56 15.62
C LYS A 59 20.90 -24.30 15.57
N ASP A 60 21.05 -23.40 16.54
CA ASP A 60 20.33 -22.14 16.63
C ASP A 60 20.71 -21.21 15.46
N GLN A 61 22.00 -21.02 15.18
CA GLN A 61 22.47 -20.26 14.01
C GLN A 61 21.94 -20.82 12.67
N MET A 62 21.92 -22.15 12.50
CA MET A 62 21.33 -22.75 11.31
C MET A 62 19.82 -22.54 11.24
N ASN A 63 19.12 -22.56 12.37
CA ASN A 63 17.68 -22.33 12.44
C ASN A 63 17.31 -20.87 12.14
N GLU A 64 18.04 -19.90 12.69
CA GLU A 64 17.90 -18.48 12.37
C GLU A 64 18.14 -18.23 10.87
N ARG A 65 19.25 -18.76 10.32
CA ARG A 65 19.55 -18.68 8.88
C ARG A 65 18.42 -19.25 8.03
N ASN A 66 17.90 -20.42 8.38
CA ASN A 66 16.81 -21.06 7.63
C ASN A 66 15.50 -20.25 7.72
N THR A 67 15.24 -19.63 8.88
CA THR A 67 14.08 -18.75 9.11
C THR A 67 14.17 -17.47 8.27
N LEU A 68 15.34 -16.81 8.24
CA LEU A 68 15.60 -15.64 7.41
C LEU A 68 15.48 -15.96 5.91
N LEU A 69 16.01 -17.11 5.48
CA LEU A 69 15.91 -17.59 4.11
C LEU A 69 14.45 -17.82 3.68
N LEU A 70 13.63 -18.45 4.53
CA LEU A 70 12.20 -18.64 4.27
C LEU A 70 11.42 -17.30 4.25
N ALA A 71 11.78 -16.36 5.13
CA ALA A 71 11.21 -15.01 5.13
C ALA A 71 11.58 -14.21 3.85
N MET A 72 12.81 -14.35 3.35
CA MET A 72 13.22 -13.79 2.05
C MET A 72 12.41 -14.40 0.91
N TRP A 73 12.23 -15.72 0.89
CA TRP A 73 11.37 -16.39 -0.10
C TRP A 73 9.95 -15.82 -0.08
N ASN A 74 9.31 -15.69 1.08
CA ASN A 74 7.96 -15.16 1.20
C ASN A 74 7.83 -13.69 0.71
N ARG A 75 8.88 -12.87 0.86
CA ARG A 75 8.90 -11.50 0.32
C ARG A 75 9.13 -11.47 -1.19
N LEU A 76 10.08 -12.26 -1.70
CA LEU A 76 10.41 -12.30 -3.13
C LEU A 76 9.27 -12.91 -3.96
N SER A 77 8.65 -13.98 -3.47
CA SER A 77 7.46 -14.59 -4.08
C SER A 77 6.29 -13.61 -4.18
N ALA A 78 6.04 -12.82 -3.12
CA ALA A 78 5.02 -11.75 -3.16
C ALA A 78 5.33 -10.66 -4.20
N LEU A 79 6.60 -10.30 -4.40
CA LEU A 79 7.02 -9.34 -5.42
C LEU A 79 6.93 -9.90 -6.85
N CYS A 80 7.14 -11.19 -7.05
CA CYS A 80 7.03 -11.84 -8.36
C CYS A 80 5.58 -12.14 -8.79
N GLY A 81 4.63 -12.12 -7.85
CA GLY A 81 3.20 -12.33 -8.13
C GLY A 81 2.77 -13.80 -8.20
N SER A 82 1.44 -14.03 -8.14
CA SER A 82 0.85 -15.37 -8.00
C SER A 82 1.30 -16.35 -9.09
N ASP A 83 1.39 -15.89 -10.34
CA ASP A 83 1.54 -16.77 -11.50
C ASP A 83 2.99 -17.29 -11.59
N TRP A 84 3.95 -16.41 -11.26
CA TRP A 84 5.35 -16.81 -11.08
C TRP A 84 5.48 -17.81 -9.93
N VAL A 85 4.81 -17.56 -8.81
CA VAL A 85 4.86 -18.44 -7.63
C VAL A 85 4.30 -19.82 -7.92
N HIS A 86 3.15 -19.96 -8.61
CA HIS A 86 2.62 -21.28 -8.95
C HIS A 86 3.65 -22.10 -9.75
N ASN A 87 4.29 -21.49 -10.76
CA ASN A 87 5.28 -22.13 -11.61
C ASN A 87 6.62 -22.45 -10.92
N ASN A 88 7.00 -21.71 -9.87
CA ASN A 88 8.29 -21.85 -9.16
C ASN A 88 8.14 -22.30 -7.70
N SER A 89 6.93 -22.70 -7.29
CA SER A 89 6.57 -23.04 -5.90
C SER A 89 7.29 -24.28 -5.38
N LEU A 90 7.68 -25.22 -6.25
CA LEU A 90 8.25 -26.50 -5.85
C LEU A 90 9.77 -26.49 -5.88
N ILE A 91 10.38 -26.77 -4.73
CA ILE A 91 11.80 -27.05 -4.60
C ILE A 91 12.09 -28.40 -5.26
N ASN A 92 12.95 -28.41 -6.28
CA ASN A 92 13.29 -29.59 -7.08
C ASN A 92 12.04 -30.35 -7.61
N GLY A 93 10.95 -29.62 -7.89
CA GLY A 93 9.69 -30.21 -8.41
C GLY A 93 8.90 -31.08 -7.43
N ARG A 94 9.24 -31.11 -6.14
CA ARG A 94 8.64 -32.08 -5.18
C ARG A 94 8.14 -31.52 -3.85
N ALA A 95 8.68 -30.41 -3.35
CA ALA A 95 8.40 -29.94 -1.99
C ALA A 95 8.13 -28.43 -1.93
N LEU A 96 7.19 -28.01 -1.09
CA LEU A 96 6.92 -26.59 -0.84
C LEU A 96 7.96 -25.99 0.14
N PRO A 97 8.35 -24.71 -0.06
CA PRO A 97 9.11 -23.90 0.88
C PRO A 97 8.60 -23.99 2.31
N SER A 98 9.47 -24.52 3.17
CA SER A 98 9.26 -24.74 4.59
C SER A 98 10.62 -24.81 5.28
N LEU A 99 10.66 -24.66 6.61
CA LEU A 99 11.90 -24.66 7.38
C LEU A 99 12.69 -25.98 7.20
N GLU A 100 11.99 -27.10 7.18
CA GLU A 100 12.53 -28.44 6.90
C GLU A 100 13.11 -28.55 5.48
N ALA A 101 12.39 -28.02 4.47
CA ALA A 101 12.86 -28.01 3.10
C ALA A 101 14.10 -27.11 2.89
N VAL A 102 14.22 -26.00 3.63
CA VAL A 102 15.44 -25.17 3.62
C VAL A 102 16.62 -25.91 4.29
N SER A 103 16.37 -26.67 5.36
CA SER A 103 17.38 -27.48 6.03
C SER A 103 17.90 -28.62 5.15
N THR A 104 17.00 -29.36 4.49
CA THR A 104 17.32 -30.60 3.76
C THR A 104 17.60 -30.41 2.26
N MET A 105 17.09 -29.34 1.65
CA MET A 105 17.13 -29.11 0.20
C MET A 105 17.62 -27.70 -0.17
N LEU A 106 18.49 -27.13 0.66
CA LEU A 106 19.08 -25.79 0.49
C LEU A 106 19.55 -25.46 -0.95
N PRO A 107 20.23 -26.35 -1.71
CA PRO A 107 20.68 -26.01 -3.07
C PRO A 107 19.51 -25.80 -4.05
N GLY A 108 18.41 -26.55 -3.90
CA GLY A 108 17.20 -26.35 -4.70
C GLY A 108 16.45 -25.08 -4.29
N PHE A 109 16.32 -24.85 -2.99
CA PHE A 109 15.71 -23.63 -2.46
C PHE A 109 16.46 -22.35 -2.89
N SER A 110 17.79 -22.39 -2.86
CA SER A 110 18.65 -21.29 -3.31
C SER A 110 18.48 -20.98 -4.81
N LYS A 111 18.30 -22.01 -5.67
CA LYS A 111 17.96 -21.80 -7.08
C LYS A 111 16.63 -21.06 -7.25
N ASN A 112 15.60 -21.41 -6.48
CA ASN A 112 14.30 -20.74 -6.54
C ASN A 112 14.39 -19.28 -6.05
N LEU A 113 15.20 -18.99 -5.01
CA LEU A 113 15.50 -17.61 -4.59
C LEU A 113 16.18 -16.80 -5.71
N LEU A 114 17.22 -17.34 -6.34
CA LEU A 114 17.94 -16.67 -7.43
C LEU A 114 17.05 -16.44 -8.66
N ALA A 115 16.15 -17.37 -8.97
CA ALA A 115 15.15 -17.20 -10.01
C ALA A 115 14.17 -16.05 -9.71
N ALA A 116 13.77 -15.88 -8.44
CA ALA A 116 12.93 -14.76 -8.01
C ALA A 116 13.67 -13.42 -8.16
N VAL A 117 14.93 -13.34 -7.72
CA VAL A 117 15.78 -12.15 -7.88
C VAL A 117 15.91 -11.78 -9.36
N LYS A 118 16.24 -12.74 -10.23
CA LYS A 118 16.36 -12.50 -11.68
C LYS A 118 15.06 -12.01 -12.31
N THR A 119 13.91 -12.46 -11.82
CA THR A 119 12.59 -12.00 -12.28
C THR A 119 12.35 -10.54 -11.87
N ILE A 120 12.72 -10.17 -10.63
CA ILE A 120 12.62 -8.79 -10.13
C ILE A 120 13.58 -7.85 -10.89
N GLU A 121 14.80 -8.29 -11.17
CA GLU A 121 15.77 -7.54 -12.01
C GLU A 121 15.19 -7.24 -13.40
N GLY A 122 14.55 -8.23 -14.04
CA GLY A 122 13.84 -8.05 -15.31
C GLY A 122 12.70 -7.03 -15.19
N LEU A 123 11.82 -7.17 -14.20
CA LEU A 123 10.71 -6.25 -13.97
C LEU A 123 11.17 -4.80 -13.76
N ILE A 124 12.29 -4.58 -13.07
CA ILE A 124 12.89 -3.25 -12.86
C ILE A 124 13.47 -2.71 -14.18
N GLY A 125 14.14 -3.54 -14.98
CA GLY A 125 14.65 -3.18 -16.30
C GLY A 125 13.54 -2.76 -17.28
N ASP A 126 12.47 -3.55 -17.34
CA ASP A 126 11.29 -3.29 -18.18
C ASP A 126 10.51 -2.06 -17.71
N PHE A 127 10.39 -1.85 -16.39
CA PHE A 127 9.80 -0.65 -15.83
C PHE A 127 10.58 0.61 -16.24
N LYS A 128 11.92 0.60 -16.08
CA LYS A 128 12.79 1.71 -16.50
C LYS A 128 12.69 2.01 -18.01
N THR A 129 12.54 0.98 -18.82
CA THR A 129 12.36 1.11 -20.27
C THR A 129 11.00 1.73 -20.62
N ARG A 130 9.92 1.27 -19.97
CA ARG A 130 8.57 1.85 -20.13
C ARG A 130 8.49 3.30 -19.69
N VAL A 131 9.09 3.67 -18.55
CA VAL A 131 9.14 5.07 -18.07
C VAL A 131 9.76 5.99 -19.11
N ARG A 132 10.91 5.61 -19.69
CA ARG A 132 11.57 6.37 -20.77
C ARG A 132 10.75 6.43 -22.06
N GLY A 133 9.98 5.38 -22.36
CA GLY A 133 9.02 5.38 -23.48
C GLY A 133 7.93 6.43 -23.26
N VAL A 134 7.26 6.39 -22.11
CA VAL A 134 6.22 7.36 -21.73
C VAL A 134 6.78 8.79 -21.72
N GLU A 135 7.95 9.03 -21.13
CA GLU A 135 8.62 10.34 -21.12
C GLU A 135 8.86 10.86 -22.54
N LYS A 136 9.39 10.02 -23.44
CA LYS A 136 9.65 10.35 -24.84
C LYS A 136 8.35 10.65 -25.61
N ASP A 137 7.29 9.90 -25.38
CA ASP A 137 6.03 10.07 -26.10
C ASP A 137 5.26 11.29 -25.58
N LEU A 138 5.23 11.52 -24.27
CA LEU A 138 4.67 12.73 -23.66
C LEU A 138 5.39 14.00 -24.14
N TRP A 139 6.72 13.94 -24.33
CA TRP A 139 7.50 15.05 -24.88
C TRP A 139 7.12 15.36 -26.35
N LYS A 140 6.91 14.34 -27.19
CA LYS A 140 6.41 14.55 -28.57
C LYS A 140 5.01 15.13 -28.58
N GLU A 141 4.10 14.65 -27.73
CA GLU A 141 2.73 15.14 -27.63
C GLU A 141 2.72 16.61 -27.19
N TYR A 142 3.54 16.96 -26.18
CA TYR A 142 3.77 18.35 -25.78
C TYR A 142 4.26 19.21 -26.95
N GLN A 143 5.33 18.79 -27.65
CA GLN A 143 5.89 19.53 -28.79
C GLN A 143 4.88 19.70 -29.94
N THR A 144 4.04 18.69 -30.16
CA THR A 144 2.95 18.72 -31.15
C THR A 144 1.85 19.68 -30.72
N LEU A 145 1.51 19.75 -29.44
CA LEU A 145 0.53 20.70 -28.92
C LEU A 145 1.04 22.14 -28.99
N GLU A 146 2.30 22.37 -28.62
CA GLU A 146 3.00 23.65 -28.67
C GLU A 146 3.05 24.22 -30.10
N THR A 147 3.49 23.41 -31.07
CA THR A 147 3.51 23.82 -32.49
C THR A 147 2.11 24.07 -33.07
N ASN A 148 1.11 23.27 -32.69
CA ASN A 148 -0.30 23.53 -33.06
C ASN A 148 -0.84 24.84 -32.45
N LEU A 149 -0.47 25.15 -31.20
CA LEU A 149 -0.84 26.39 -30.52
C LEU A 149 -0.18 27.58 -31.21
N GLU A 150 1.11 27.50 -31.53
CA GLU A 150 1.85 28.56 -32.24
C GLU A 150 1.23 28.85 -33.63
N VAL A 151 0.87 27.81 -34.39
CA VAL A 151 0.18 27.96 -35.68
C VAL A 151 -1.20 28.61 -35.52
N ARG A 152 -1.96 28.22 -34.48
CA ARG A 152 -3.28 28.83 -34.19
C ARG A 152 -3.15 30.28 -33.74
N SER A 153 -2.14 30.61 -32.91
CA SER A 153 -1.84 31.99 -32.51
C SER A 153 -1.54 32.85 -33.73
N LYS A 154 -0.56 32.45 -34.56
CA LYS A 154 -0.22 33.17 -35.80
C LYS A 154 -1.40 33.33 -36.75
N ARG A 155 -2.36 32.40 -36.77
CA ARG A 155 -3.61 32.53 -37.54
C ARG A 155 -4.58 33.53 -36.90
N LEU A 156 -4.69 33.54 -35.57
CA LEU A 156 -5.45 34.52 -34.82
C LEU A 156 -4.89 35.94 -35.04
N ASP A 157 -3.58 36.13 -34.91
CA ASP A 157 -2.89 37.42 -35.11
C ASP A 157 -3.13 37.99 -36.52
N ARG A 158 -3.10 37.12 -37.55
CA ARG A 158 -3.44 37.49 -38.93
C ARG A 158 -4.92 37.86 -39.08
N LEU A 159 -5.83 37.10 -38.49
CA LEU A 159 -7.26 37.40 -38.51
C LEU A 159 -7.59 38.68 -37.76
N GLU A 160 -6.91 38.95 -36.64
CA GLU A 160 -7.03 40.21 -35.90
C GLU A 160 -6.49 41.37 -36.73
N THR A 161 -5.33 41.22 -37.39
CA THR A 161 -4.77 42.23 -38.29
C THR A 161 -5.72 42.53 -39.45
N MET A 162 -6.29 41.49 -40.07
CA MET A 162 -7.30 41.64 -41.12
C MET A 162 -8.61 42.24 -40.60
N ALA A 163 -9.07 41.90 -39.40
CA ALA A 163 -10.26 42.51 -38.82
C ALA A 163 -10.04 43.99 -38.47
N ARG A 164 -8.84 44.35 -37.98
CA ARG A 164 -8.45 45.74 -37.70
C ARG A 164 -8.25 46.60 -38.95
N SER A 165 -7.97 45.99 -40.11
CA SER A 165 -7.87 46.71 -41.39
C SER A 165 -9.14 46.66 -42.23
N ALA A 166 -9.96 45.61 -42.11
CA ALA A 166 -11.23 45.44 -42.82
C ALA A 166 -12.44 46.03 -42.07
N VAL A 167 -12.32 46.29 -40.76
CA VAL A 167 -13.12 47.34 -40.11
C VAL A 167 -12.41 48.65 -40.39
N PRO A 168 -12.96 49.54 -41.23
CA PRO A 168 -12.45 50.90 -41.28
C PRO A 168 -12.76 51.52 -39.91
N GLY A 169 -11.71 51.92 -39.17
CA GLY A 169 -11.88 52.74 -37.98
C GLY A 169 -12.81 53.92 -38.31
N PRO A 170 -13.81 54.20 -37.46
CA PRO A 170 -15.15 54.69 -37.84
C PRO A 170 -15.10 55.67 -39.01
N ASN A 171 -15.28 55.10 -40.22
CA ASN A 171 -14.91 55.62 -41.54
C ASN A 171 -14.43 57.08 -41.47
N ASP A 172 -13.13 57.36 -41.61
CA ASP A 172 -12.65 58.74 -41.61
C ASP A 172 -13.36 59.59 -42.68
N ASP A 173 -13.72 58.95 -43.80
CA ASP A 173 -14.56 59.49 -44.87
C ASP A 173 -16.04 59.74 -44.45
N SER A 174 -16.70 58.82 -43.73
CA SER A 174 -18.05 59.10 -43.18
C SER A 174 -18.02 60.03 -41.98
N ARG A 175 -16.90 60.15 -41.26
CA ARG A 175 -16.69 61.13 -40.20
C ARG A 175 -16.53 62.52 -40.81
N ALA A 176 -15.75 62.64 -41.89
CA ALA A 176 -15.65 63.84 -42.72
C ALA A 176 -17.02 64.23 -43.31
N GLU A 177 -17.76 63.27 -43.85
CA GLU A 177 -19.12 63.48 -44.37
C GLU A 177 -20.11 63.90 -43.26
N ILE A 178 -20.03 63.31 -42.06
CA ILE A 178 -20.82 63.74 -40.89
C ILE A 178 -20.47 65.17 -40.47
N THR A 179 -19.20 65.61 -40.57
CA THR A 179 -18.85 67.03 -40.35
C THR A 179 -19.44 67.94 -41.43
N LYS A 180 -19.30 67.63 -42.73
CA LYS A 180 -19.91 68.42 -43.82
C LYS A 180 -21.43 68.52 -43.64
N LEU A 181 -22.11 67.41 -43.34
CA LEU A 181 -23.55 67.37 -43.10
C LEU A 181 -23.95 68.20 -41.87
N LYS A 182 -23.13 68.21 -40.80
CA LYS A 182 -23.36 69.08 -39.63
C LYS A 182 -23.21 70.56 -39.97
N ASP A 183 -22.21 70.92 -40.79
CA ASP A 183 -22.00 72.30 -41.20
C ASP A 183 -23.13 72.78 -42.13
N ILE A 184 -23.52 71.98 -43.13
CA ILE A 184 -24.70 72.24 -43.97
C ILE A 184 -25.97 72.38 -43.11
N ASN A 185 -26.16 71.50 -42.12
CA ASN A 185 -27.30 71.58 -41.21
C ASN A 185 -27.26 72.84 -40.32
N ARG A 186 -26.08 73.35 -39.99
CA ARG A 186 -25.88 74.60 -39.26
C ARG A 186 -26.20 75.82 -40.14
N THR A 187 -25.76 75.82 -41.40
CA THR A 187 -26.11 76.85 -42.39
C THR A 187 -27.62 76.88 -42.63
N LEU A 188 -28.24 75.73 -42.94
CA LEU A 188 -29.70 75.62 -43.10
C LEU A 188 -30.47 76.05 -41.85
N LYS A 189 -29.97 75.78 -40.64
CA LYS A 189 -30.57 76.31 -39.40
C LYS A 189 -30.47 77.83 -39.30
N SER A 190 -29.34 78.42 -39.72
CA SER A 190 -29.22 79.88 -39.77
C SER A 190 -30.14 80.51 -40.82
N GLU A 191 -30.29 79.88 -41.99
CA GLU A 191 -31.24 80.31 -43.02
C GLU A 191 -32.69 80.16 -42.57
N VAL A 192 -33.08 79.04 -41.96
CA VAL A 192 -34.42 78.86 -41.37
C VAL A 192 -34.69 79.88 -40.27
N THR A 193 -33.69 80.22 -39.47
CA THR A 193 -33.83 81.26 -38.42
C THR A 193 -33.97 82.66 -39.05
N SER A 194 -33.20 82.96 -40.10
CA SER A 194 -33.30 84.22 -40.86
C SER A 194 -34.65 84.34 -41.59
N LEU A 195 -35.12 83.27 -42.24
CA LEU A 195 -36.42 83.21 -42.90
C LEU A 195 -37.58 83.28 -41.89
N ARG A 196 -37.43 82.71 -40.70
CA ARG A 196 -38.39 82.90 -39.60
C ARG A 196 -38.41 84.33 -39.11
N ALA A 197 -37.26 84.96 -38.89
CA ALA A 197 -37.20 86.38 -38.53
C ALA A 197 -37.79 87.29 -39.63
N ALA A 198 -37.55 86.99 -40.91
CA ALA A 198 -38.16 87.70 -42.02
C ALA A 198 -39.68 87.49 -42.11
N LEU A 199 -40.16 86.27 -41.80
CA LEU A 199 -41.60 85.97 -41.67
C LEU A 199 -42.20 86.62 -40.43
N GLU A 200 -41.47 86.79 -39.34
CA GLU A 200 -41.89 87.44 -38.10
C GLU A 200 -41.99 88.96 -38.26
N VAL A 201 -41.05 89.58 -38.99
CA VAL A 201 -41.15 90.98 -39.46
C VAL A 201 -42.36 91.17 -40.39
N ARG A 202 -42.65 90.18 -41.26
CA ARG A 202 -43.82 90.20 -42.15
C ARG A 202 -45.14 89.90 -41.45
N ALA A 203 -45.14 89.09 -40.39
CA ALA A 203 -46.30 88.81 -39.54
C ALA A 203 -46.59 89.95 -38.57
N GLY A 204 -45.56 90.67 -38.11
CA GLY A 204 -45.68 91.91 -37.34
C GLY A 204 -46.37 93.06 -38.09
N ALA A 205 -46.64 92.91 -39.40
CA ALA A 205 -47.48 93.82 -40.17
C ALA A 205 -48.99 93.48 -40.10
N TYR A 206 -49.36 92.26 -39.65
CA TYR A 206 -50.75 91.80 -39.54
C TYR A 206 -50.93 90.76 -38.42
N SER A 207 -51.08 91.24 -37.18
CA SER A 207 -51.80 90.50 -36.14
C SER A 207 -52.52 91.45 -35.18
N ASP A 208 -53.77 91.73 -35.49
CA ASP A 208 -54.76 92.17 -34.51
C ASP A 208 -55.77 91.00 -34.34
N THR A 209 -56.12 90.68 -33.09
CA THR A 209 -57.24 89.82 -32.64
C THR A 209 -57.35 88.36 -33.19
N SER A 210 -57.90 87.33 -32.51
CA SER A 210 -58.37 87.09 -31.13
C SER A 210 -58.37 85.54 -30.84
N PRO A 211 -59.11 84.89 -29.88
CA PRO A 211 -58.51 83.84 -29.04
C PRO A 211 -59.07 82.40 -29.22
N SER A 212 -58.49 81.47 -28.46
CA SER A 212 -58.77 80.02 -28.34
C SER A 212 -60.24 79.62 -28.07
N PRO A 213 -60.63 78.34 -28.28
CA PRO A 213 -60.62 77.40 -27.13
C PRO A 213 -60.35 75.89 -27.42
N PHE A 214 -59.61 75.25 -26.50
CA PHE A 214 -59.92 74.00 -25.76
C PHE A 214 -60.55 72.76 -26.45
N ILE A 215 -59.91 71.56 -26.34
CA ILE A 215 -60.38 70.31 -25.62
C ILE A 215 -59.61 69.02 -26.02
N PRO A 216 -59.46 68.00 -25.13
CA PRO A 216 -58.36 67.03 -25.20
C PRO A 216 -58.77 65.53 -25.27
N THR A 217 -57.80 64.65 -25.58
CA THR A 217 -57.91 63.20 -25.37
C THR A 217 -56.59 62.57 -24.89
N GLY A 218 -56.60 61.96 -23.70
CA GLY A 218 -55.74 60.80 -23.37
C GLY A 218 -56.61 59.54 -23.31
N PRO A 219 -56.26 58.49 -22.55
CA PRO A 219 -54.92 58.09 -22.06
C PRO A 219 -54.64 56.55 -22.15
N ARG A 220 -53.37 56.14 -21.93
CA ARG A 220 -52.94 54.81 -21.36
C ARG A 220 -53.13 53.55 -22.25
N PRO A 221 -52.62 52.34 -21.88
CA PRO A 221 -51.51 51.99 -20.97
C PRO A 221 -50.57 50.80 -21.39
N LYS A 222 -49.49 50.60 -20.59
CA LYS A 222 -49.08 49.32 -19.91
C LYS A 222 -48.00 48.33 -20.48
N VAL A 223 -47.15 47.93 -19.51
CA VAL A 223 -46.33 46.69 -19.27
C VAL A 223 -45.06 46.30 -20.05
N ALA A 224 -44.21 45.56 -19.29
CA ALA A 224 -43.06 44.70 -19.62
C ALA A 224 -41.66 45.35 -19.77
N ASP A 225 -40.56 44.83 -19.21
CA ASP A 225 -40.44 43.92 -18.04
C ASP A 225 -39.02 43.97 -17.39
N LYS A 226 -38.73 43.06 -16.43
CA LYS A 226 -37.66 43.15 -15.41
C LYS A 226 -36.19 43.12 -15.91
N SER A 227 -35.37 43.78 -15.09
CA SER A 227 -33.94 43.55 -14.84
C SER A 227 -33.54 42.07 -14.72
N ARG A 228 -32.31 41.73 -15.13
CA ARG A 228 -31.64 40.46 -14.77
C ARG A 228 -30.20 40.69 -14.30
N THR A 229 -30.05 40.98 -13.01
CA THR A 229 -28.80 40.76 -12.26
C THR A 229 -29.05 39.59 -11.32
N SER A 230 -28.26 38.53 -11.40
CA SER A 230 -28.35 37.40 -10.45
C SER A 230 -27.02 36.65 -10.37
N THR A 231 -26.26 36.97 -9.31
CA THR A 231 -25.27 36.06 -8.74
C THR A 231 -26.02 34.96 -7.98
N MET A 232 -25.64 33.69 -8.14
CA MET A 232 -26.18 32.59 -7.33
C MET A 232 -25.08 31.64 -6.87
N THR A 233 -25.32 30.99 -5.74
CA THR A 233 -24.34 30.25 -4.95
C THR A 233 -24.87 28.87 -4.54
N ARG A 234 -23.95 27.94 -4.25
CA ARG A 234 -24.09 26.78 -3.34
C ARG A 234 -25.14 25.69 -3.62
N THR A 235 -24.72 24.42 -3.44
CA THR A 235 -25.32 23.34 -2.59
C THR A 235 -24.67 22.00 -2.99
N SER A 236 -24.97 20.84 -2.39
CA SER A 236 -24.75 20.39 -0.99
C SER A 236 -24.91 18.86 -0.92
N SER A 237 -23.94 18.15 -0.32
CA SER A 237 -24.06 16.88 0.46
C SER A 237 -25.11 15.79 0.17
N SER A 238 -24.71 14.51 0.18
CA SER A 238 -25.03 13.51 1.26
C SER A 238 -25.15 12.03 0.82
N THR A 239 -25.09 11.14 1.81
CA THR A 239 -24.92 9.67 1.76
C THR A 239 -26.23 8.88 1.86
N THR A 240 -26.23 7.58 1.52
CA THR A 240 -27.18 6.58 2.08
C THR A 240 -26.56 5.19 2.24
N GLU A 241 -26.78 4.58 3.41
CA GLU A 241 -26.56 3.14 3.68
C GLU A 241 -27.88 2.35 3.49
N LYS A 242 -27.81 1.01 3.34
CA LYS A 242 -28.96 0.12 3.59
C LYS A 242 -28.57 -1.20 4.26
N THR A 243 -29.39 -1.59 5.24
CA THR A 243 -29.29 -2.79 6.08
C THR A 243 -30.38 -3.80 5.73
N LEU A 244 -30.11 -5.12 5.72
CA LEU A 244 -31.13 -6.19 5.78
C LEU A 244 -30.64 -7.40 6.61
N LYS A 245 -31.59 -8.21 7.14
CA LYS A 245 -31.38 -9.27 8.16
C LYS A 245 -32.09 -10.60 7.79
N SER A 246 -31.53 -11.73 8.28
CA SER A 246 -32.20 -13.05 8.54
C SER A 246 -32.68 -13.86 7.32
N ARG A 247 -32.76 -15.21 7.25
CA ARG A 247 -32.67 -16.41 8.17
C ARG A 247 -31.91 -17.56 7.42
N GLY A 248 -31.53 -18.74 7.96
CA GLY A 248 -31.46 -19.25 9.35
C GLY A 248 -31.66 -20.79 9.51
N GLY A 249 -30.59 -21.61 9.41
CA GLY A 249 -30.53 -23.09 9.64
C GLY A 249 -29.85 -23.88 8.50
N SER A 250 -29.32 -25.11 8.64
CA SER A 250 -28.91 -25.95 9.79
C SER A 250 -28.06 -27.16 9.31
N ALA A 251 -27.35 -27.83 10.24
CA ALA A 251 -26.63 -29.12 10.09
C ALA A 251 -25.35 -29.16 9.22
N ALA A 252 -24.47 -30.19 9.31
CA ALA A 252 -23.85 -30.85 10.48
C ALA A 252 -22.75 -31.84 10.00
N ALA A 253 -21.66 -31.97 10.77
CA ALA A 253 -20.79 -33.14 10.94
C ALA A 253 -19.99 -33.80 9.76
N SER A 254 -18.69 -34.02 10.07
CA SER A 254 -17.92 -35.27 9.88
C SER A 254 -17.02 -35.54 8.65
N THR A 255 -15.70 -35.52 8.94
CA THR A 255 -14.68 -36.58 8.68
C THR A 255 -14.33 -37.11 7.27
N ASN A 256 -13.01 -37.04 6.99
CA ASN A 256 -12.13 -38.02 6.32
C ASN A 256 -12.51 -38.68 4.98
N GLY A 257 -11.54 -38.69 4.05
CA GLY A 257 -11.41 -39.78 3.06
C GLY A 257 -10.80 -39.38 1.71
N THR A 258 -9.50 -39.60 1.53
CA THR A 258 -8.94 -39.95 0.22
C THR A 258 -9.48 -41.32 -0.20
N PRO A 259 -9.72 -41.56 -1.51
CA PRO A 259 -8.72 -42.33 -2.24
C PRO A 259 -8.49 -41.93 -3.71
N THR A 260 -7.51 -42.64 -4.26
CA THR A 260 -6.81 -42.56 -5.54
C THR A 260 -7.61 -42.75 -6.84
N LYS A 261 -7.09 -42.13 -7.92
CA LYS A 261 -6.96 -42.63 -9.32
C LYS A 261 -8.21 -43.15 -10.06
N SER A 262 -8.47 -42.54 -11.22
CA SER A 262 -8.47 -43.29 -12.49
C SER A 262 -8.20 -42.38 -13.69
N ASN A 263 -7.71 -43.00 -14.77
CA ASN A 263 -7.28 -42.36 -16.02
C ASN A 263 -8.42 -42.46 -17.04
N THR A 264 -8.87 -41.34 -17.63
CA THR A 264 -9.71 -41.40 -18.85
C THR A 264 -9.48 -40.16 -19.71
N GLU A 265 -8.81 -40.36 -20.84
CA GLU A 265 -8.88 -39.42 -21.96
C GLU A 265 -10.28 -39.56 -22.59
N HIS A 266 -11.02 -38.46 -22.71
CA HIS A 266 -12.02 -38.37 -23.76
C HIS A 266 -12.11 -36.94 -24.28
N ARG A 267 -11.54 -36.73 -25.47
CA ARG A 267 -11.96 -35.63 -26.34
C ARG A 267 -13.38 -35.92 -26.80
N LEU A 268 -14.31 -35.00 -26.56
CA LEU A 268 -15.40 -34.67 -27.46
C LEU A 268 -15.66 -33.16 -27.35
N ASN A 269 -15.95 -32.52 -28.48
CA ASN A 269 -16.35 -31.12 -28.52
C ASN A 269 -17.78 -30.99 -28.00
N ASP A 270 -18.02 -30.06 -27.07
CA ASP A 270 -19.32 -29.42 -26.92
C ASP A 270 -19.09 -27.92 -26.65
N ASP A 271 -19.14 -27.14 -27.73
CA ASP A 271 -18.94 -25.69 -27.70
C ASP A 271 -20.28 -24.96 -27.51
N THR A 272 -21.11 -25.46 -26.58
CA THR A 272 -22.33 -24.79 -26.14
C THR A 272 -21.95 -23.60 -25.25
N TYR A 273 -21.51 -22.52 -25.89
CA TYR A 273 -21.21 -21.25 -25.24
C TYR A 273 -22.50 -20.59 -24.71
N THR A 274 -22.92 -20.96 -23.50
CA THR A 274 -23.85 -20.17 -22.69
C THR A 274 -23.04 -19.17 -21.85
N PRO A 275 -22.89 -17.90 -22.26
CA PRO A 275 -22.11 -16.92 -21.49
C PRO A 275 -22.69 -16.72 -20.08
N ASP A 276 -24.01 -16.82 -19.95
CA ASP A 276 -24.78 -16.67 -18.71
C ASP A 276 -24.30 -17.63 -17.59
N LEU A 277 -24.10 -18.92 -17.92
CA LEU A 277 -23.65 -19.92 -16.94
C LEU A 277 -22.22 -19.65 -16.44
N ARG A 278 -21.34 -19.13 -17.29
CA ARG A 278 -19.97 -18.74 -16.89
C ARG A 278 -19.99 -17.55 -15.94
N TRP A 279 -20.89 -16.60 -16.13
CA TRP A 279 -21.08 -15.47 -15.23
C TRP A 279 -21.70 -15.90 -13.90
N GLN A 280 -22.65 -16.83 -13.93
CA GLN A 280 -23.27 -17.41 -12.74
C GLN A 280 -22.25 -18.17 -11.87
N ILE A 281 -21.42 -19.02 -12.46
CA ILE A 281 -20.31 -19.69 -11.77
C ILE A 281 -19.32 -18.66 -11.20
N ARG A 282 -18.96 -17.64 -11.98
CA ARG A 282 -18.03 -16.60 -11.50
C ARG A 282 -18.62 -15.76 -10.37
N LEU A 283 -19.92 -15.48 -10.39
CA LEU A 283 -20.61 -14.81 -9.29
C LEU A 283 -20.56 -15.67 -8.02
N GLN A 284 -20.86 -16.96 -8.13
CA GLN A 284 -20.79 -17.92 -7.02
C GLN A 284 -19.36 -18.05 -6.45
N GLU A 285 -18.32 -18.04 -7.30
CA GLU A 285 -16.92 -17.98 -6.86
C GLU A 285 -16.60 -16.68 -6.08
N LEU A 286 -17.11 -15.55 -6.54
CA LEU A 286 -16.89 -14.25 -5.90
C LEU A 286 -17.63 -14.15 -4.56
N GLU A 287 -18.85 -14.70 -4.47
CA GLU A 287 -19.59 -14.82 -3.22
C GLU A 287 -18.90 -15.75 -2.23
N TYR A 288 -18.39 -16.91 -2.69
CA TYR A 288 -17.61 -17.83 -1.87
C TYR A 288 -16.34 -17.16 -1.33
N LYS A 289 -15.58 -16.46 -2.20
CA LYS A 289 -14.40 -15.70 -1.80
C LYS A 289 -14.75 -14.60 -0.80
N LEU A 290 -15.82 -13.83 -1.02
CA LEU A 290 -16.29 -12.80 -0.09
C LEU A 290 -16.68 -13.39 1.27
N LYS A 291 -17.29 -14.57 1.30
CA LYS A 291 -17.66 -15.27 2.54
C LYS A 291 -16.42 -15.75 3.30
N ALA A 292 -15.50 -16.44 2.63
CA ALA A 292 -14.25 -16.92 3.22
C ALA A 292 -13.40 -15.75 3.76
N GLU A 293 -13.34 -14.64 3.04
CA GLU A 293 -12.67 -13.41 3.43
C GLU A 293 -13.27 -12.81 4.72
N ARG A 294 -14.61 -12.71 4.79
CA ARG A 294 -15.32 -12.25 6.00
C ARG A 294 -15.11 -13.16 7.21
N GLU A 295 -15.04 -14.47 7.00
CA GLU A 295 -14.77 -15.45 8.05
C GLU A 295 -13.31 -15.35 8.53
N ALA A 296 -12.33 -15.20 7.63
CA ALA A 296 -10.94 -14.94 7.97
C ALA A 296 -10.77 -13.65 8.80
N ARG A 297 -11.38 -12.54 8.39
CA ARG A 297 -11.41 -11.30 9.19
C ARG A 297 -12.11 -11.47 10.55
N LYS A 298 -12.99 -12.46 10.72
CA LYS A 298 -13.61 -12.76 12.01
C LYS A 298 -12.66 -13.59 12.88
N THR A 299 -12.00 -14.61 12.32
CA THR A 299 -11.00 -15.42 13.03
C THR A 299 -9.79 -14.61 13.47
N ASP A 300 -9.31 -13.69 12.63
CA ASP A 300 -8.20 -12.79 12.96
C ASP A 300 -8.55 -11.86 14.13
N ARG A 301 -9.76 -11.27 14.11
CA ARG A 301 -10.25 -10.44 15.23
C ARG A 301 -10.42 -11.23 16.52
N SER A 302 -10.88 -12.48 16.47
CA SER A 302 -10.91 -13.34 17.66
C SER A 302 -9.51 -13.74 18.15
N SER A 303 -8.58 -14.06 17.25
CA SER A 303 -7.20 -14.41 17.61
C SER A 303 -6.46 -13.21 18.21
N ALA A 304 -6.63 -12.01 17.64
CA ALA A 304 -6.07 -10.78 18.19
C ALA A 304 -6.65 -10.45 19.57
N ARG A 305 -7.96 -10.62 19.76
CA ARG A 305 -8.62 -10.46 21.07
C ARG A 305 -8.14 -11.49 22.10
N GLN A 306 -7.93 -12.74 21.69
CA GLN A 306 -7.38 -13.79 22.55
C GLN A 306 -5.95 -13.45 22.99
N ARG A 307 -5.06 -13.05 22.07
CA ARG A 307 -3.69 -12.63 22.41
C ARG A 307 -3.66 -11.44 23.36
N LEU A 308 -4.55 -10.46 23.17
CA LEU A 308 -4.71 -9.34 24.11
C LEU A 308 -5.18 -9.79 25.49
N GLN A 309 -6.09 -10.78 25.57
CA GLN A 309 -6.54 -11.34 26.83
C GLN A 309 -5.46 -12.16 27.53
N GLU A 310 -4.67 -12.95 26.78
CA GLU A 310 -3.54 -13.72 27.29
C GLU A 310 -2.43 -12.79 27.81
N ALA A 311 -2.03 -11.78 27.03
CA ALA A 311 -1.07 -10.76 27.44
C ALA A 311 -1.57 -9.95 28.67
N SER A 312 -2.87 -9.64 28.73
CA SER A 312 -3.46 -8.98 29.90
C SER A 312 -3.46 -9.88 31.14
N ARG A 313 -3.57 -11.21 30.98
CA ARG A 313 -3.51 -12.17 32.09
C ARG A 313 -2.08 -12.32 32.59
N GLU A 314 -1.12 -12.51 31.67
CA GLU A 314 0.31 -12.59 31.98
C GLU A 314 0.81 -11.32 32.68
N ASN A 315 0.43 -10.13 32.20
CA ASN A 315 0.81 -8.87 32.83
C ASN A 315 0.19 -8.72 34.25
N ALA A 316 -1.02 -9.25 34.48
CA ALA A 316 -1.62 -9.30 35.82
C ALA A 316 -0.94 -10.32 36.74
N GLU A 317 -0.54 -11.48 36.22
CA GLU A 317 0.25 -12.49 36.95
C GLU A 317 1.63 -11.94 37.35
N LEU A 318 2.32 -11.28 36.41
CA LEU A 318 3.61 -10.61 36.67
C LEU A 318 3.48 -9.46 37.68
N ALA A 319 2.44 -8.63 37.58
CA ALA A 319 2.18 -7.58 38.56
C ALA A 319 1.93 -8.14 39.97
N ALA A 320 1.19 -9.25 40.08
CA ALA A 320 0.99 -9.94 41.36
C ALA A 320 2.29 -10.57 41.90
N GLU A 321 3.16 -11.08 41.03
CA GLU A 321 4.47 -11.62 41.41
C GLU A 321 5.43 -10.50 41.88
N VAL A 322 5.42 -9.34 41.22
CA VAL A 322 6.16 -8.15 41.65
C VAL A 322 5.67 -7.66 43.02
N GLU A 323 4.36 -7.59 43.25
CA GLU A 323 3.82 -7.15 44.54
C GLU A 323 4.11 -8.19 45.66
N ARG A 324 4.03 -9.50 45.37
CA ARG A 324 4.48 -10.56 46.29
C ARG A 324 5.96 -10.38 46.69
N ASN A 325 6.84 -10.15 45.71
CA ASN A 325 8.26 -9.95 45.99
C ASN A 325 8.55 -8.61 46.72
N LYS A 326 7.77 -7.56 46.45
CA LYS A 326 7.84 -6.26 47.14
C LYS A 326 7.41 -6.37 48.60
N VAL A 327 6.32 -7.08 48.89
CA VAL A 327 5.86 -7.37 50.27
C VAL A 327 6.88 -8.25 51.02
N ARG A 328 7.42 -9.28 50.36
CA ARG A 328 8.49 -10.12 50.91
C ARG A 328 9.78 -9.34 51.20
N GLY A 329 10.11 -8.36 50.36
CA GLY A 329 11.24 -7.44 50.57
C GLY A 329 11.02 -6.39 51.67
N GLN A 330 9.77 -6.14 52.07
CA GLN A 330 9.42 -5.28 53.20
C GLN A 330 9.35 -6.04 54.53
N MET A 331 8.88 -7.30 54.54
CA MET A 331 8.93 -8.18 55.72
C MET A 331 10.33 -8.76 56.00
N GLY A 332 11.30 -8.54 55.12
CA GLY A 332 12.70 -8.98 55.26
C GLY A 332 13.66 -7.92 55.81
N ARG A 333 13.17 -6.92 56.54
CA ARG A 333 13.98 -5.89 57.22
C ARG A 333 13.58 -5.76 58.69
#